data_AF-A0A2K4ZCZ9-F1
#
_entry.id   AF-A0A2K4ZCZ9-F1
#
_cell.length_a   1.000
_cell.length_b   1.000
_cell.length_c   1.000
_cell.angle_alpha   90.00
_cell.angle_beta   90.00
_cell.angle_gamma   90.00
#
_symmetry.space_group_name_H-M   'P 1'
#
loop_
_entity.id
_entity.type
_entity.pdbx_description
1 polymer ?
#
loop_
_entity_poly.entity_id
_entity_poly.type
_entity_poly.pdbx_seq_one_letter_code
_entity_poly.pdbx_strand_id
1 'polypeptide(L)'
;MLSPKEVVNKWVDAFNAGEISRESVAEMLSRQSGDGTDAEEGYYGYGMWIMDNPHGRDFAYFQGCDPGVSFISEYNPNNGIISVLVSNYGDNVWREMRKIREVLY
;
A
#
# COMPACT_ATOMS: atom_id res chain seq x y z
N MET A 1 2.91 11.28 -13.80
CA MET A 1 2.52 10.91 -12.42
C MET A 1 1.00 10.89 -12.35
N LEU A 2 0.41 9.81 -11.84
CA LEU A 2 -1.03 9.75 -11.58
C LEU A 2 -1.40 10.70 -10.44
N SER A 3 -2.57 11.31 -10.49
CA SER A 3 -3.12 12.05 -9.36
C SER A 3 -3.51 11.10 -8.21
N PRO A 4 -3.57 11.58 -6.95
CA PRO A 4 -4.01 10.75 -5.83
C PRO A 4 -5.39 10.11 -6.06
N LYS A 5 -6.31 10.85 -6.68
CA LYS A 5 -7.64 10.37 -7.03
C LYS A 5 -7.61 9.22 -8.02
N GLU A 6 -6.75 9.27 -9.03
CA GLU A 6 -6.60 8.18 -9.99
C GLU A 6 -6.01 6.93 -9.34
N VAL A 7 -5.07 7.09 -8.40
CA VAL A 7 -4.53 5.96 -7.62
C VAL A 7 -5.62 5.30 -6.77
N VAL A 8 -6.46 6.09 -6.10
CA VAL A 8 -7.62 5.55 -5.35
C VAL A 8 -8.57 4.80 -6.28
N ASN A 9 -8.88 5.37 -7.45
CA ASN A 9 -9.74 4.69 -8.43
C ASN A 9 -9.13 3.35 -8.88
N LYS A 10 -7.81 3.28 -9.10
CA LYS A 10 -7.14 2.03 -9.46
C LYS A 10 -7.24 0.95 -8.39
N TRP A 11 -7.13 1.31 -7.11
CA TRP A 11 -7.42 0.38 -6.01
C TRP A 11 -8.86 -0.12 -6.05
N VAL A 12 -9.83 0.80 -6.18
CA VAL A 12 -11.26 0.46 -6.24
C VAL A 12 -11.59 -0.44 -7.44
N ASP A 13 -11.02 -0.15 -8.60
CA ASP A 13 -11.20 -0.93 -9.83
C ASP A 13 -10.63 -2.35 -9.69
N ALA A 14 -9.47 -2.49 -9.04
CA ALA A 14 -8.87 -3.79 -8.76
C ALA A 14 -9.80 -4.65 -7.88
N PHE A 15 -10.38 -4.08 -6.82
CA PHE A 15 -11.31 -4.81 -5.94
C PHE A 15 -12.65 -5.15 -6.59
N ASN A 16 -13.10 -4.36 -7.56
CA ASN A 16 -14.37 -4.54 -8.25
C ASN A 16 -14.31 -5.46 -9.48
N ALA A 17 -13.22 -6.21 -9.66
CA ALA A 17 -13.01 -7.16 -10.77
C ALA A 17 -13.02 -6.51 -12.17
N GLY A 18 -12.46 -5.29 -12.29
CA GLY A 18 -12.42 -4.56 -13.55
C GLY A 18 -11.52 -5.21 -14.61
N GLU A 19 -10.23 -5.38 -14.31
CA GLU A 19 -9.22 -5.92 -15.24
C GLU A 19 -8.51 -7.18 -14.72
N ILE A 20 -8.57 -7.43 -13.41
CA ILE A 20 -7.91 -8.53 -12.71
C ILE A 20 -8.99 -9.27 -11.89
N SER A 21 -8.95 -10.61 -11.86
CA SER A 21 -9.91 -11.37 -11.06
C SER A 21 -9.70 -11.13 -9.56
N ARG A 22 -10.74 -11.33 -8.76
CA ARG A 22 -10.66 -11.16 -7.30
C ARG A 22 -9.65 -12.11 -6.68
N GLU A 23 -9.56 -13.33 -7.23
CA GLU A 23 -8.61 -14.35 -6.81
C GLU A 23 -7.17 -13.88 -7.06
N SER A 24 -6.89 -13.35 -8.26
CA SER A 24 -5.57 -12.81 -8.59
C SER A 24 -5.23 -11.57 -7.74
N VAL A 25 -6.19 -10.68 -7.45
CA VAL A 25 -5.96 -9.56 -6.53
C VAL A 25 -5.66 -10.09 -5.12
N ALA A 26 -6.37 -11.09 -4.63
CA ALA A 26 -6.09 -11.69 -3.33
C ALA A 26 -4.67 -12.31 -3.28
N GLU A 27 -4.23 -12.97 -4.35
CA GLU A 27 -2.86 -13.47 -4.47
C GLU A 27 -1.83 -12.34 -4.47
N MET A 28 -2.08 -11.26 -5.23
CA MET A 28 -1.18 -10.10 -5.27
C MET A 28 -0.96 -9.46 -3.89
N LEU A 29 -2.00 -9.46 -3.05
CA LEU A 29 -1.99 -8.86 -1.71
C LEU A 29 -1.64 -9.86 -0.59
N SER A 30 -1.15 -11.05 -0.93
CA SER A 30 -0.72 -12.06 0.03
C SER A 30 0.80 -12.19 0.08
N ARG A 31 1.35 -12.70 1.18
CA ARG A 31 2.80 -12.89 1.36
C ARG A 31 3.28 -14.02 0.44
N GLN A 32 4.05 -13.67 -0.58
CA GLN A 32 4.64 -14.61 -1.54
C GLN A 32 6.13 -14.83 -1.28
N SER A 33 6.80 -13.86 -0.66
CA SER A 33 8.20 -13.94 -0.23
C SER A 33 8.48 -13.07 0.99
N GLY A 34 9.68 -13.22 1.55
CA GLY A 34 10.14 -12.48 2.72
C GLY A 34 10.22 -13.33 3.99
N ASP A 35 10.91 -12.81 5.00
CA ASP A 35 11.16 -13.48 6.28
C ASP A 35 10.59 -12.71 7.48
N GLY A 36 9.97 -11.55 7.25
CA GLY A 36 9.38 -10.72 8.30
C GLY A 36 10.40 -10.07 9.23
N THR A 37 11.68 -9.99 8.85
CA THR A 37 12.71 -9.35 9.69
C THR A 37 12.52 -7.84 9.81
N ASP A 38 11.96 -7.19 8.79
CA ASP A 38 11.50 -5.80 8.83
C ASP A 38 9.98 -5.77 9.01
N ALA A 39 9.49 -4.92 9.93
CA ALA A 39 8.06 -4.86 10.24
C ALA A 39 7.23 -4.21 9.12
N GLU A 40 7.81 -3.29 8.33
CA GLU A 40 7.14 -2.62 7.21
C GLU A 40 7.48 -3.29 5.87
N GLU A 41 8.75 -3.67 5.67
CA GLU A 41 9.28 -4.18 4.39
C GLU A 41 9.71 -5.66 4.45
N GLY A 42 9.25 -6.43 5.44
CA GLY A 42 9.70 -7.82 5.64
C GLY A 42 9.02 -8.86 4.74
N TYR A 43 7.93 -8.51 4.07
CA TYR A 43 7.20 -9.40 3.17
C TYR A 43 6.81 -8.73 1.85
N TYR A 44 6.72 -9.53 0.80
CA TYR A 44 6.34 -9.08 -0.53
C TYR A 44 5.31 -10.01 -1.16
N GLY A 45 4.29 -9.42 -1.77
CA GLY A 45 3.33 -10.10 -2.64
C GLY A 45 3.70 -9.92 -4.11
N TYR A 46 2.72 -9.98 -5.01
CA TYR A 46 2.99 -9.70 -6.43
C TYR A 46 2.95 -8.21 -6.70
N GLY A 47 4.13 -7.58 -6.60
CA GLY A 47 4.33 -6.16 -6.88
C GLY A 47 4.00 -5.23 -5.71
N MET A 48 3.61 -5.77 -4.56
CA MET A 48 3.16 -5.04 -3.38
C MET A 48 4.00 -5.44 -2.15
N TRP A 49 4.37 -4.48 -1.33
CA TRP A 49 4.85 -4.75 0.03
C TRP A 49 3.69 -5.16 0.92
N ILE A 50 3.94 -6.10 1.83
CA ILE A 50 2.95 -6.59 2.78
C ILE A 50 3.45 -6.32 4.20
N MET A 51 2.75 -5.44 4.91
CA MET A 51 3.05 -5.09 6.30
C MET A 51 2.27 -6.01 7.23
N ASP A 52 2.99 -6.73 8.09
CA ASP A 52 2.41 -7.64 9.08
C ASP A 52 1.53 -6.86 10.05
N ASN A 53 0.30 -7.31 10.25
CA ASN A 53 -0.62 -6.70 11.20
C ASN A 53 -1.06 -7.73 12.26
N PRO A 54 -0.46 -7.71 13.46
CA PRO A 54 -0.80 -8.66 14.52
C PRO A 54 -2.25 -8.50 15.04
N HIS A 55 -2.93 -7.41 14.68
CA HIS A 55 -4.29 -7.09 15.12
C HIS A 55 -5.36 -7.31 14.05
N GLY A 56 -5.05 -7.95 12.93
CA GLY A 56 -6.06 -8.26 11.93
C GLY A 56 -5.48 -8.73 10.61
N ARG A 57 -6.00 -8.19 9.51
CA ARG A 57 -5.51 -8.47 8.17
C ARG A 57 -4.33 -7.54 7.83
N ASP A 58 -3.36 -8.10 7.11
CA ASP A 58 -2.16 -7.40 6.66
C ASP A 58 -2.48 -6.17 5.82
N PHE A 59 -1.61 -5.16 5.89
CA PHE A 59 -1.72 -4.01 5.00
C PHE A 59 -0.92 -4.28 3.73
N ALA A 60 -1.48 -3.90 2.59
CA ALA A 60 -0.76 -3.97 1.31
C ALA A 60 -0.45 -2.57 0.84
N TYR A 61 0.78 -2.35 0.38
CA TYR A 61 1.19 -1.03 -0.08
C TYR A 61 2.23 -1.07 -1.18
N PHE A 62 2.40 0.06 -1.85
CA PHE A 62 3.49 0.28 -2.78
C PHE A 62 3.97 1.73 -2.68
N GLN A 63 5.24 1.91 -3.01
CA GLN A 63 5.94 3.17 -2.83
C GLN A 63 6.89 3.45 -4.00
N GLY A 64 7.27 4.71 -4.15
CA GLY A 64 8.19 5.14 -5.18
C GLY A 64 8.94 6.40 -4.75
N CYS A 65 10.22 6.47 -5.10
CA CYS A 65 11.07 7.61 -4.82
C CYS A 65 11.97 7.88 -6.02
N ASP A 66 11.79 9.05 -6.63
CA ASP A 66 12.64 9.58 -7.69
C ASP A 66 13.28 10.89 -7.21
N PRO A 67 14.38 11.40 -7.81
CA PRO A 67 14.92 12.70 -7.46
C PRO A 67 13.86 13.82 -7.56
N GLY A 68 13.52 14.41 -6.41
CA GLY A 68 12.49 15.45 -6.31
C GLY A 68 11.04 14.94 -6.20
N VAL A 69 10.82 13.65 -5.97
CA VAL A 69 9.48 13.07 -5.81
C VAL A 69 9.49 11.93 -4.80
N SER A 70 8.46 11.85 -3.97
CA SER A 70 8.20 10.69 -3.11
C SER A 70 6.71 10.36 -3.08
N PHE A 71 6.41 9.06 -2.98
CA PHE A 71 5.05 8.52 -3.08
C PHE A 71 4.89 7.27 -2.22
N ILE A 72 3.74 7.15 -1.57
CA ILE A 72 3.28 5.91 -0.94
C ILE A 72 1.75 5.79 -1.07
N SER A 73 1.28 4.57 -1.31
CA SER A 73 -0.14 4.22 -1.36
C SER A 73 -0.37 2.91 -0.66
N GLU A 74 -1.29 2.90 0.31
CA GLU A 74 -1.56 1.79 1.21
C GLU A 74 -3.06 1.44 1.22
N TYR A 75 -3.37 0.16 1.43
CA TYR A 75 -4.70 -0.34 1.71
C TYR A 75 -4.75 -1.04 3.07
N ASN A 76 -5.62 -0.57 3.95
CA ASN A 76 -5.96 -1.22 5.22
C ASN A 76 -7.28 -2.00 5.08
N PRO A 77 -7.22 -3.34 4.98
CA PRO A 77 -8.42 -4.15 4.87
C PRO A 77 -9.27 -4.19 6.15
N ASN A 78 -8.77 -3.86 7.34
CA ASN A 78 -9.59 -3.94 8.56
C ASN A 78 -10.75 -2.94 8.56
N ASN A 79 -10.54 -1.76 7.97
CA ASN A 79 -11.53 -0.67 7.91
C ASN A 79 -11.83 -0.20 6.48
N GLY A 80 -11.20 -0.80 5.46
CA GLY A 80 -11.43 -0.47 4.06
C GLY A 80 -10.83 0.87 3.64
N ILE A 81 -9.86 1.40 4.39
CA ILE A 81 -9.22 2.68 4.10
C ILE A 81 -8.14 2.50 3.02
N ILE A 82 -8.18 3.38 2.02
CA ILE A 82 -7.11 3.57 1.03
C ILE A 82 -6.45 4.92 1.32
N SER A 83 -5.14 4.90 1.58
CA SER A 83 -4.34 6.09 1.87
C SER A 83 -3.38 6.34 0.72
N VAL A 84 -3.33 7.57 0.20
CA VAL A 84 -2.39 7.96 -0.86
C VAL A 84 -1.70 9.26 -0.46
N LEU A 85 -0.37 9.24 -0.43
CA LEU A 85 0.44 10.41 -0.13
C LEU A 85 1.49 10.63 -1.21
N VAL A 86 1.57 11.87 -1.69
CA VAL A 86 2.45 12.27 -2.78
C VAL A 86 3.14 13.58 -2.40
N SER A 87 4.42 13.69 -2.71
CA SER A 87 5.20 14.90 -2.51
C SER A 87 6.05 15.20 -3.76
N ASN A 88 6.12 16.48 -4.10
CA ASN A 88 7.02 17.02 -5.13
C ASN A 88 8.43 17.33 -4.58
N TYR A 89 8.79 16.66 -3.49
CA TYR A 89 10.14 16.59 -2.97
C TYR A 89 10.49 15.11 -2.80
N GLY A 90 11.78 14.78 -2.92
CA GLY A 90 12.32 13.48 -2.48
C GLY A 90 12.38 13.43 -0.95
N ASP A 91 11.24 13.65 -0.32
CA ASP A 91 11.06 13.81 1.13
C ASP A 91 10.36 12.58 1.74
N ASN A 92 10.05 12.65 3.04
CA ASN A 92 9.73 11.53 3.88
C ASN A 92 8.23 11.29 4.02
N VAL A 93 7.56 10.97 2.91
CA VAL A 93 6.14 10.56 2.91
C VAL A 93 5.88 9.37 3.86
N TRP A 94 6.87 8.51 4.06
CA TRP A 94 6.82 7.39 5.01
C TRP A 94 6.60 7.84 6.45
N ARG A 95 7.31 8.88 6.91
CA ARG A 95 7.15 9.41 8.26
C ARG A 95 5.75 10.01 8.47
N GLU A 96 5.23 10.73 7.48
CA GLU A 96 3.91 11.32 7.60
C GLU A 96 2.80 10.25 7.51
N MET A 97 2.99 9.21 6.69
CA MET A 97 2.05 8.09 6.63
C MET A 97 1.99 7.33 7.96
N ARG A 98 3.13 7.12 8.64
CA ARG A 98 3.14 6.51 9.98
C ARG A 98 2.25 7.27 10.98
N LYS A 99 2.27 8.61 10.96
CA LYS A 99 1.38 9.43 11.82
C LYS A 99 -0.09 9.29 11.44
N ILE A 100 -0.40 9.14 10.16
CA ILE A 100 -1.78 8.90 9.69
C ILE A 100 -2.27 7.54 10.20
N ARG A 101 -1.43 6.50 10.12
CA ARG A 101 -1.75 5.15 10.62
C ARG A 101 -2.07 5.16 12.12
N GLU A 102 -1.30 5.88 12.94
CA GLU A 102 -1.55 5.98 14.40
C GLU A 102 -2.96 6.49 14.77
N VAL A 103 -3.62 7.24 13.88
CA VAL A 103 -4.93 7.85 14.14
C VAL A 103 -6.07 7.10 13.45
N LEU A 104 -5.81 6.51 12.26
CA LEU A 104 -6.86 5.97 11.39
C LEU A 104 -6.86 4.43 11.28
N TYR A 105 -5.75 3.75 11.59
CA TYR A 105 -5.60 2.29 11.44
C TYR A 105 -5.74 1.57 12.78
#